data_AF-A0A2D5HKB3-F1
#
_entry.id   AF-A0A2D5HKB3-F1
#
_cell.length_a   1.000
_cell.length_b   1.000
_cell.length_c   1.000
_cell.angle_alpha   90.00
_cell.angle_beta   90.00
_cell.angle_gamma   90.00
#
_symmetry.space_group_name_H-M   'P 1'
#
loop_
_entity.id
_entity.type
_entity.pdbx_description
1 polymer ?
#
loop_
_entity_poly.entity_id
_entity_poly.type
_entity_poly.pdbx_seq_one_letter_code
_entity_poly.pdbx_strand_id
1 'polypeptide(L)' 'MSNFTGSCLCGAVQYKSTSDPLIVQNCHCTDCRKAYGSVYMTNVFIKEENFEVSGVTSE' A
#
# COMPACT_ATOMS: atom_id res chain seq x y z
N MET A 1 -7.58 -11.56 9.68
CA MET A 1 -6.51 -11.32 10.67
C MET A 1 -6.44 -9.81 10.79
N SER A 2 -7.32 -9.22 11.60
CA SER A 2 -7.69 -7.81 11.46
C SER A 2 -6.72 -6.89 12.19
N ASN A 3 -5.46 -6.82 11.73
CA ASN A 3 -4.49 -5.75 12.01
C ASN A 3 -3.18 -6.06 11.25
N PHE A 4 -2.70 -5.14 10.41
CA PHE A 4 -1.37 -5.25 9.80
C PHE A 4 -0.64 -3.91 9.79
N THR A 5 0.69 -3.98 9.78
CA THR A 5 1.58 -2.82 9.76
C THR A 5 2.65 -3.00 8.69
N GLY A 6 3.23 -1.89 8.26
CA GLY A 6 4.34 -1.89 7.32
C GLY A 6 5.03 -0.54 7.26
N SER A 7 6.06 -0.46 6.44
CA SER A 7 6.83 0.77 6.25
C SER A 7 7.42 0.83 4.84
N CYS A 8 7.76 2.04 4.41
CA CYS A 8 8.56 2.23 3.20
C CYS A 8 9.98 1.73 3.43
N LEU A 9 10.67 1.30 2.37
CA LEU A 9 12.03 0.78 2.44
C LEU A 9 13.04 1.77 3.05
N CYS A 10 12.80 3.08 2.90
CA CYS A 10 13.64 4.11 3.50
C CYS A 10 13.41 4.30 5.02
N GLY A 11 12.36 3.69 5.58
CA GLY A 11 11.97 3.83 6.99
C GLY A 11 11.27 5.15 7.36
N ALA A 12 11.24 6.14 6.45
CA ALA A 12 10.66 7.45 6.71
C ALA A 12 9.12 7.46 6.79
N VAL A 13 8.46 6.41 6.27
CA VAL A 13 7.00 6.28 6.25
C VAL A 13 6.60 4.96 6.90
N GLN A 14 5.61 5.01 7.79
CA GLN A 14 5.04 3.86 8.49
C GLN A 14 3.53 3.90 8.37
N TYR A 15 2.90 2.72 8.23
CA TYR A 15 1.46 2.61 8.12
C TYR A 15 0.90 1.45 8.93
N LYS A 16 -0.37 1.57 9.31
CA LYS A 16 -1.14 0.57 10.02
C LYS A 16 -2.56 0.50 9.45
N SER A 17 -3.09 -0.72 9.36
CA SER A 17 -4.50 -0.97 9.10
C SER A 17 -5.12 -1.72 10.27
N THR A 18 -6.31 -1.30 10.70
CA THR A 18 -7.13 -1.97 11.73
C THR A 18 -8.12 -2.98 11.17
N SER A 19 -8.24 -3.06 9.83
CA SER A 19 -9.09 -4.02 9.14
C SER A 19 -8.31 -4.90 8.17
N ASP A 20 -8.91 -6.02 7.79
CA ASP A 20 -8.46 -6.80 6.64
C ASP A 20 -8.63 -5.96 5.34
N PRO A 21 -7.80 -6.18 4.31
CA PRO A 21 -8.00 -5.54 3.00
C PRO A 21 -9.34 -5.90 2.37
N LEU A 22 -9.94 -4.95 1.66
CA LEU A 22 -11.12 -5.18 0.83
C LEU A 22 -10.76 -5.99 -0.42
N ILE A 23 -9.65 -5.60 -1.06
CA ILE A 23 -9.14 -6.21 -2.29
C ILE A 23 -7.63 -6.23 -2.23
N VAL A 24 -7.03 -7.36 -2.59
CA VAL A 24 -5.60 -7.47 -2.92
C VAL A 24 -5.52 -7.94 -4.35
N GLN A 25 -4.89 -7.16 -5.22
CA GLN A 25 -4.87 -7.45 -6.66
C GLN A 25 -3.52 -7.12 -7.30
N ASN A 26 -3.09 -7.98 -8.22
CA ASN A 26 -1.97 -7.70 -9.10
C ASN A 26 -2.49 -6.96 -10.33
N CYS A 27 -2.20 -5.67 -10.43
CA CYS A 27 -2.62 -4.85 -11.55
C CYS A 27 -1.57 -4.90 -12.67
N HIS A 28 -2.04 -5.24 -13.87
CA HIS A 28 -1.22 -5.35 -15.06
C HIS A 28 -1.37 -4.16 -16.02
N CYS A 29 -2.02 -3.06 -15.63
CA CYS A 29 -2.14 -1.91 -16.53
C CYS A 29 -0.76 -1.29 -16.81
N THR A 30 -0.66 -0.53 -17.91
CA THR A 30 0.61 0.09 -18.33
C THR A 30 1.19 1.00 -17.27
N ASP A 31 0.35 1.76 -16.55
CA ASP A 31 0.80 2.70 -15.53
C ASP A 31 1.39 1.98 -14.32
N CYS A 32 0.72 0.93 -13.83
CA CYS A 32 1.21 0.12 -12.71
C CYS A 32 2.54 -0.58 -13.04
N ARG A 33 2.67 -1.13 -14.25
CA ARG A 33 3.94 -1.75 -14.68
C ARG A 33 5.09 -0.74 -14.74
N LYS A 34 4.82 0.47 -15.25
CA LYS A 34 5.82 1.54 -15.33
C LYS A 34 6.21 2.08 -13.96
N ALA A 35 5.24 2.33 -13.08
CA ALA A 35 5.49 2.86 -11.74
C ALA A 35 6.32 1.91 -10.87
N TYR A 36 6.05 0.59 -10.96
CA TYR A 36 6.74 -0.42 -10.15
C TYR A 36 7.95 -1.05 -10.84
N GLY A 37 8.18 -0.76 -12.13
CA GLY A 37 9.26 -1.36 -12.92
C GLY A 37 9.16 -2.90 -13.04
N SER A 38 7.95 -3.45 -12.97
CA SER A 38 7.68 -4.90 -12.90
C SER A 38 6.55 -5.32 -13.84
N VAL A 39 6.31 -6.64 -13.94
CA VAL A 39 5.21 -7.22 -14.74
C VAL A 39 3.81 -6.92 -14.19
N TYR A 40 3.73 -6.53 -12.91
CA TYR A 40 2.54 -5.99 -12.24
C TYR A 40 2.92 -5.18 -11.00
N MET A 41 1.94 -4.45 -10.46
CA MET A 41 2.00 -3.87 -9.12
C MET A 41 0.94 -4.54 -8.24
N THR A 42 1.31 -4.95 -7.02
CA THR A 42 0.35 -5.46 -6.05
C THR A 42 -0.29 -4.29 -5.31
N ASN A 43 -1.59 -4.09 -5.50
CA ASN A 43 -2.37 -3.05 -4.87
C ASN A 43 -3.23 -3.63 -3.73
N VAL A 44 -3.29 -2.93 -2.62
CA VAL A 44 -4.09 -3.26 -1.44
C VAL A 44 -5.10 -2.15 -1.23
N PHE A 45 -6.39 -2.50 -1.23
CA PHE A 45 -7.49 -1.56 -1.05
C PHE A 45 -8.04 -1.70 0.36
N ILE A 46 -8.08 -0.59 1.10
CA ILE A 46 -8.50 -0.51 2.50
C ILE A 46 -9.41 0.71 2.60
N LYS A 47 -10.38 0.68 3.52
CA LYS A 47 -11.13 1.90 3.85
C LYS A 47 -10.23 2.89 4.59
N GLU A 48 -10.32 4.15 4.21
CA GLU A 48 -9.54 5.23 4.82
C GLU A 48 -9.74 5.31 6.35
N GLU A 49 -10.98 5.12 6.83
CA GLU A 49 -11.32 5.11 8.27
C GLU A 49 -10.55 4.05 9.09
N ASN A 50 -10.00 3.03 8.42
CA ASN A 50 -9.24 1.95 9.06
C ASN A 50 -7.74 2.03 8.77
N PHE A 51 -7.26 3.07 8.08
CA PHE A 51 -5.87 3.19 7.63
C PHE A 51 -5.21 4.44 8.21
N GLU A 52 -4.08 4.25 8.86
CA GLU A 52 -3.26 5.32 9.43
C GLU A 52 -1.88 5.31 8.78
N VAL A 53 -1.39 6.49 8.37
CA VAL A 53 -0.04 6.69 7.83
C VAL A 53 0.65 7.81 8.61
N SER A 54 1.95 7.63 8.83
CA SER A 54 2.81 8.62 9.50
C SER A 54 4.15 8.70 8.79
N GLY A 55 4.80 9.86 8.91
CA GLY A 55 6.08 10.15 8.26
C GLY A 55 5.97 11.16 7.12
N VAL A 56 7.09 11.39 6.43
CA VAL A 56 7.15 12.33 5.30
C VAL A 56 7.01 11.53 4.01
N THR A 57 5.92 11.76 3.29
CA THR A 57 5.79 11.31 1.90
C THR A 57 6.48 12.32 0.99
N SER A 58 7.26 11.86 0.01
CA SER A 58 7.77 12.74 -1.03
C SER A 58 6.59 13.29 -1.83
N GLU A 59 6.47 14.62 -1.92
CA GLU A 59 5.56 15.30 -2.85
C GLU A 59 6.01 15.10 -4.31
#